data_AF-A0A1I7WYF3-F1
#
_entry.id   AF-A0A1I7WYF3-F1
#
_cell.length_a   1.000
_cell.length_b   1.000
_cell.length_c   1.000
_cell.angle_alpha   90.00
_cell.angle_beta   90.00
_cell.angle_gamma   90.00
#
_symmetry.space_group_name_H-M   'P 1'
#
loop_
_entity.id
_entity.type
_entity.pdbx_description
1 polymer ?
#
loop_
_entity_poly.entity_id
_entity_poly.type
_entity_poly.pdbx_seq_one_letter_code
_entity_poly.pdbx_strand_id
1 'polypeptide(L)' 'MEKLFVNVCIKITVVQGTKTQTKSSRVLKSTTTAVYNEAVMFLFNPSKSEVENTKITISVHDMQRSVFYILR' A
#
# COMPACT_ATOMS: atom_id res chain seq x y z
N MET A 1 15.66 21.41 12.99
CA MET A 1 14.40 20.75 12.61
C MET A 1 14.78 19.40 12.03
N GLU A 2 14.62 18.31 12.76
CA GLU A 2 14.93 16.97 12.26
C GLU A 2 13.96 16.61 11.14
N LYS A 3 14.51 16.36 9.94
CA LYS A 3 13.72 15.89 8.81
C LYS A 3 13.46 14.41 9.01
N LEU A 4 12.24 14.05 9.39
CA LEU A 4 11.81 12.65 9.49
C LEU A 4 12.04 11.99 8.11
N PHE A 5 12.90 10.97 8.04
CA PHE A 5 13.18 10.24 6.81
C PHE A 5 12.08 9.19 6.57
N VAL A 6 10.90 9.67 6.18
CA VAL A 6 9.74 8.81 5.85
C VAL A 6 10.02 8.03 4.57
N ASN A 7 9.87 6.71 4.62
CA ASN A 7 9.94 5.86 3.42
C ASN A 7 8.53 5.41 3.08
N VAL A 8 7.92 6.02 2.08
CA VAL A 8 6.49 5.84 1.83
C VAL A 8 6.22 4.72 0.84
N CYS A 9 5.20 3.91 1.12
CA CYS A 9 4.59 3.00 0.15
C CYS A 9 3.07 3.08 0.21
N ILE A 10 2.41 2.72 -0.88
CA ILE A 10 0.97 2.61 -0.97
C ILE A 10 0.60 1.13 -0.91
N LYS A 11 -0.32 0.76 -0.02
CA LYS A 11 -0.97 -0.55 -0.02
C LYS A 11 -2.40 -0.41 -0.48
N ILE A 12 -2.77 -1.22 -1.46
CA ILE A 12 -4.11 -1.28 -2.03
C ILE A 12 -4.65 -2.67 -1.74
N THR A 13 -5.75 -2.74 -0.99
CA THR A 13 -6.46 -3.97 -0.68
C THR A 13 -7.84 -3.94 -1.32
N VAL A 14 -8.17 -4.94 -2.11
CA VAL A 14 -9.51 -5.15 -2.67
C VAL A 14 -10.15 -6.34 -2.00
N VAL A 15 -11.36 -6.14 -1.47
CA VAL A 15 -12.21 -7.17 -0.88
C VAL A 15 -13.44 -7.33 -1.75
N GLN A 16 -13.72 -8.55 -2.17
CA GLN A 16 -14.86 -8.91 -3.01
C GLN A 16 -15.38 -10.28 -2.59
N GLY A 17 -16.57 -10.33 -1.99
CA GLY A 17 -17.11 -11.55 -1.38
C GLY A 17 -16.14 -12.12 -0.35
N THR A 18 -15.67 -13.35 -0.56
CA THR A 18 -14.68 -14.02 0.29
C THR A 18 -13.22 -13.78 -0.14
N LYS A 19 -13.00 -13.13 -1.29
CA LYS A 19 -11.65 -12.91 -1.83
C LYS A 19 -11.10 -11.57 -1.35
N THR A 20 -9.85 -11.61 -0.87
CA THR A 20 -9.07 -10.42 -0.54
C THR A 20 -7.75 -10.47 -1.30
N GLN A 21 -7.42 -9.40 -2.03
CA GLN A 21 -6.11 -9.25 -2.67
C GLN A 21 -5.48 -7.95 -2.21
N THR A 22 -4.20 -7.99 -1.81
CA THR A 22 -3.42 -6.81 -1.46
C THR A 22 -2.22 -6.69 -2.39
N LYS A 23 -2.03 -5.51 -2.98
CA LYS A 23 -0.83 -5.15 -3.74
C LYS A 23 -0.18 -3.92 -3.10
N SER A 24 1.15 -3.89 -3.13
CA SER A 24 1.95 -2.76 -2.62
C SER A 24 2.70 -2.12 -3.77
N SER A 25 2.81 -0.79 -3.75
CA SER A 25 3.72 -0.06 -4.64
C SER A 25 5.18 -0.31 -4.25
N ARG A 26 6.11 0.19 -5.07
CA ARG A 26 7.50 0.36 -4.62
C ARG A 26 7.56 1.30 -3.41
N VAL A 27 8.66 1.27 -2.67
CA VAL A 27 8.93 2.22 -1.58
C VAL A 27 9.69 3.42 -2.14
N LEU A 28 9.21 4.65 -1.88
CA LEU A 28 9.94 5.88 -2.17
C LEU A 28 10.59 6.39 -0.88
N LYS A 29 11.90 6.63 -0.93
CA LYS A 29 12.68 6.97 0.25
C LYS A 29 12.70 8.47 0.50
N SER A 30 12.78 8.84 1.78
CA SER A 30 13.11 10.20 2.21
C SER A 30 12.21 11.29 1.62
N THR A 31 10.92 10.99 1.47
CA THR A 31 9.96 11.92 0.86
C THR A 31 8.65 11.96 1.63
N THR A 32 8.09 13.16 1.75
CA THR A 32 6.72 13.41 2.21
C THR A 32 5.77 13.69 1.05
N THR A 33 6.31 13.77 -0.18
CA THR A 33 5.56 14.05 -1.41
C THR A 33 5.93 13.00 -2.45
N ALA A 34 5.07 12.00 -2.63
CA ALA A 34 5.34 10.85 -3.47
C ALA A 34 4.52 10.87 -4.76
N VAL A 35 5.17 10.58 -5.88
CA VAL A 35 4.54 10.38 -7.20
C VAL A 35 4.94 9.00 -7.71
N TYR A 36 3.98 8.09 -7.86
CA TYR A 36 4.26 6.69 -8.20
C TYR A 36 4.19 6.42 -9.71
N ASN A 37 3.23 7.01 -10.43
CA ASN A 37 2.95 6.72 -11.84
C ASN A 37 2.83 5.20 -12.11
N GLU A 38 2.19 4.47 -11.19
CA GLU A 38 1.99 3.03 -11.28
C GLU A 38 0.51 2.73 -11.55
N ALA A 39 0.24 1.88 -12.53
CA ALA A 39 -1.06 1.25 -12.69
C ALA A 39 -1.08 -0.04 -11.87
N VAL A 40 -2.12 -0.24 -11.05
CA VAL A 40 -2.29 -1.46 -10.26
C VAL A 40 -3.57 -2.15 -10.70
N MET A 41 -3.41 -3.34 -11.28
CA MET A 41 -4.53 -4.15 -11.74
C MET A 41 -4.81 -5.29 -10.76
N PHE A 42 -6.09 -5.55 -10.50
CA PHE A 42 -6.53 -6.74 -9.77
C PHE A 42 -7.43 -7.56 -10.68
N LEU A 43 -7.17 -8.86 -10.76
CA LEU A 43 -7.98 -9.76 -11.58
C LEU A 43 -9.09 -10.35 -10.70
N PHE A 44 -10.32 -10.08 -11.09
CA PHE A 44 -11.53 -10.60 -10.46
C PHE A 44 -12.51 -11.03 -11.55
N ASN A 45 -13.36 -12.00 -11.23
CA ASN A 45 -14.50 -12.39 -12.06
C ASN A 45 -15.77 -12.26 -11.21
N PRO A 46 -16.24 -11.03 -10.94
CA PRO A 46 -17.34 -10.81 -10.03
C PRO A 46 -18.69 -11.16 -10.64
N SER A 47 -19.54 -11.79 -9.83
CA SER A 47 -20.99 -11.72 -10.03
C SER A 47 -21.51 -10.30 -9.79
N LYS A 48 -22.73 -10.01 -10.26
CA LYS A 48 -23.36 -8.68 -10.10
C LYS A 48 -23.44 -8.24 -8.63
N SER A 49 -23.81 -9.16 -7.73
CA SER A 49 -23.88 -8.88 -6.28
C SER A 49 -22.51 -8.64 -5.65
N GLU A 50 -21.45 -9.26 -6.18
CA GLU A 50 -20.08 -9.02 -5.70
C GLU A 50 -19.55 -7.65 -6.13
N VAL A 51 -19.96 -7.13 -7.30
CA VAL A 51 -19.61 -5.76 -7.72
C VAL A 51 -20.14 -4.73 -6.73
N GLU A 52 -21.41 -4.84 -6.33
CA GLU A 52 -22.07 -3.92 -5.39
C GLU A 52 -21.39 -3.91 -4.01
N ASN A 53 -20.82 -5.04 -3.61
CA ASN A 53 -20.16 -5.21 -2.31
C ASN A 53 -18.63 -5.12 -2.39
N THR A 54 -18.06 -4.80 -3.56
CA THR A 54 -16.61 -4.67 -3.71
C THR A 54 -16.10 -3.45 -2.96
N LYS A 55 -15.11 -3.65 -2.08
CA LYS A 55 -14.45 -2.59 -1.32
C LYS A 55 -12.99 -2.49 -1.72
N ILE A 56 -12.57 -1.28 -2.11
CA ILE A 56 -11.15 -0.95 -2.32
C ILE A 56 -10.70 -0.06 -1.17
N THR A 57 -9.65 -0.49 -0.46
CA THR A 57 -9.00 0.28 0.60
C THR A 57 -7.60 0.66 0.14
N ILE A 58 -7.31 1.96 0.10
CA ILE A 58 -6.00 2.50 -0.24
C ILE A 58 -5.42 3.14 1.02
N SER A 59 -4.19 2.78 1.35
CA SER A 59 -3.51 3.26 2.56
C SER A 59 -2.07 3.64 2.26
N VAL A 60 -1.61 4.71 2.89
CA VAL A 60 -0.20 5.17 2.86
C VAL A 60 0.50 4.62 4.10
N HIS A 61 1.64 3.97 3.91
CA HIS A 61 2.44 3.40 5.00
C HIS A 61 3.80 4.07 5.03
N ASP A 62 4.24 4.47 6.23
CA ASP A 62 5.64 4.75 6.49
C ASP A 62 6.35 3.43 6.79
N MET A 63 7.23 3.03 5.89
CA MET A 63 8.10 1.87 6.03
C MET A 63 9.31 2.30 6.86
N GLN A 64 9.11 2.46 8.18
CA GLN A 64 10.20 2.68 9.12
C GLN A 64 11.24 1.56 8.94
N ARG A 65 12.50 1.96 8.80
CA ARG A 65 13.59 1.00 8.99
C ARG A 65 13.63 0.68 10.48
N SER A 66 13.40 -0.57 10.86
CA SER A 66 13.77 -1.05 12.19
C SER A 66 15.28 -0.78 12.35
N VAL A 67 15.64 0.25 13.11
CA VAL A 67 17.03 0.52 13.44
C VAL A 67 17.42 -0.54 14.47
N PHE A 68 17.95 -1.68 13.99
CA PHE A 68 18.65 -2.59 14.88
C PHE A 68 19.97 -1.93 15.27
N TYR A 69 20.01 -1.35 16.46
CA TYR A 69 21.28 -1.01 17.10
C TYR A 69 21.98 -2.34 17.41
N ILE A 70 23.07 -2.64 16.69
CA ILE A 70 24.02 -3.64 17.15
C ILE A 70 24.76 -2.98 18.31
N LEU A 71 24.38 -3.32 19.54
CA LEU A 71 25.18 -3.00 20.72
C LEU A 71 26.52 -3.72 20.54
N ARG A 72 27.58 -2.96 20.26
CA ARG A 72 28.97 -3.40 20.40
C ARG A 72 29.50 -2.93 21.74
#